data_AF-A0A815K562-F1
#
_entry.id   AF-A0A815K562-F1
#
_cell.length_a   1.000
_cell.length_b   1.000
_cell.length_c   1.000
_cell.angle_alpha   90.00
_cell.angle_beta   90.00
_cell.angle_gamma   90.00
#
_symmetry.space_group_name_H-M   'P 1'
#
loop_
_entity.id
_entity.type
_entity.pdbx_description
1 polymer ?
#
loop_
_entity_poly.entity_id
_entity_poly.type
_entity_poly.pdbx_seq_one_letter_code
_entity_poly.pdbx_strand_id
1 'polypeptide(L)'
;MYALASINGDVEGQLKSALKKETNDHKGKRIVLIPYCLENSHWSGILIEFQANEEIQRVEYIDSMTGFDVIPEKLKKEFAEVFPNVVICRKDLQKDDNLASSAKLTFNNLVTAAKNALLYRNNTLVPNQFQKKINDNDNTSTGSSEREQLRSMEKTENNLMTTHSILEDNNQLKVQQLEQELTAGLEKLKILTTDE
;
A
#
# COMPACT_ATOMS: atom_id res chain seq x y z
N MET A 1 3.91 6.52 2.85
CA MET A 1 2.62 5.92 3.21
C MET A 1 2.11 6.70 4.38
N TYR A 2 0.86 7.11 4.38
CA TYR A 2 0.24 7.80 5.51
C TYR A 2 -1.27 7.56 5.48
N ALA A 3 -1.89 7.70 6.63
CA ALA A 3 -3.33 7.58 6.79
C ALA A 3 -3.98 8.96 6.76
N LEU A 4 -5.11 9.08 6.05
CA LEU A 4 -5.98 10.24 6.21
C LEU A 4 -6.75 10.12 7.53
N ALA A 5 -7.25 11.25 8.02
CA ALA A 5 -8.25 11.25 9.07
C ALA A 5 -9.45 10.40 8.62
N SER A 6 -10.07 9.71 9.58
CA SER A 6 -11.25 8.88 9.32
C SER A 6 -12.35 9.69 8.62
N ILE A 7 -12.95 9.08 7.60
CA ILE A 7 -14.07 9.64 6.86
C ILE A 7 -15.36 9.06 7.42
N ASN A 8 -16.31 9.94 7.72
CA ASN A 8 -17.68 9.58 8.01
C ASN A 8 -18.44 9.48 6.69
N GLY A 9 -18.78 8.25 6.31
CA GLY A 9 -19.51 7.92 5.09
C GLY A 9 -20.94 8.46 5.06
N ASP A 10 -21.51 8.84 6.20
CA ASP A 10 -22.84 9.43 6.28
C ASP A 10 -22.81 10.90 5.85
N VAL A 11 -21.67 11.57 6.01
CA VAL A 11 -21.48 12.98 5.62
C VAL A 11 -21.22 13.06 4.12
N GLU A 12 -22.15 13.65 3.37
CA GLU A 12 -22.03 13.82 1.92
C GLU A 12 -20.81 14.66 1.52
N GLY A 13 -20.07 14.18 0.53
CA GLY A 13 -18.94 14.89 -0.07
C GLY A 13 -17.67 14.91 0.78
N GLN A 14 -17.67 14.28 1.96
CA GLN A 14 -16.49 14.26 2.82
C GLN A 14 -15.35 13.44 2.20
N LEU A 15 -15.66 12.29 1.60
CA LEU A 15 -14.67 11.48 0.89
C LEU A 15 -14.12 12.25 -0.30
N LYS A 16 -15.01 12.78 -1.15
CA LYS A 16 -14.61 13.60 -2.31
C LYS A 16 -13.67 14.75 -1.92
N SER A 17 -14.01 15.48 -0.86
CA SER A 17 -13.20 16.61 -0.37
C SER A 17 -11.85 16.16 0.14
N ALA A 18 -11.80 15.07 0.89
CA ALA A 18 -10.55 14.49 1.40
C ALA A 18 -9.65 14.02 0.25
N LEU A 19 -10.20 13.35 -0.76
CA LEU A 19 -9.45 12.90 -1.95
C LEU A 19 -8.91 14.07 -2.76
N LYS A 20 -9.70 15.13 -2.98
CA LYS A 20 -9.25 16.34 -3.68
C LYS A 20 -8.12 17.05 -2.94
N LYS A 21 -8.26 17.19 -1.62
CA LYS A 21 -7.20 17.76 -0.77
C LYS A 21 -5.94 16.91 -0.88
N GLU A 22 -6.08 15.60 -0.77
CA GLU A 22 -4.98 14.65 -0.89
C GLU A 22 -4.22 14.77 -2.22
N THR A 23 -4.91 14.94 -3.35
CA THR A 23 -4.25 15.14 -4.66
C THR A 23 -3.58 16.50 -4.84
N ASN A 24 -4.03 17.52 -4.10
CA ASN A 24 -3.49 18.87 -4.16
C ASN A 24 -2.27 19.04 -3.27
N ASP A 25 -2.34 18.51 -2.04
CA ASP A 25 -1.34 18.73 -1.00
C ASP A 25 -0.14 17.78 -1.13
N HIS A 26 -0.33 16.63 -1.78
CA HIS A 26 0.69 15.57 -1.85
C HIS A 26 0.99 15.13 -3.28
N LYS A 27 2.27 14.82 -3.52
CA LYS A 27 2.81 14.53 -4.85
C LYS A 27 3.70 13.28 -4.82
N GLY A 28 3.84 12.66 -5.99
CA GLY A 28 4.69 11.49 -6.19
C GLY A 28 4.12 10.17 -5.67
N LYS A 29 4.98 9.14 -5.69
CA LYS A 29 4.65 7.75 -5.37
C LYS A 29 4.32 7.58 -3.90
N ARG A 30 3.09 7.13 -3.59
CA ARG A 30 2.61 7.02 -2.21
C ARG A 30 1.48 5.99 -2.08
N ILE A 31 1.21 5.61 -0.83
CA ILE A 31 0.07 4.78 -0.45
C ILE A 31 -0.72 5.60 0.57
N VAL A 32 -2.01 5.74 0.32
CA VAL A 32 -2.97 6.45 1.16
C VAL A 32 -3.92 5.44 1.77
N LEU A 33 -4.09 5.51 3.09
CA LEU A 33 -5.02 4.67 3.84
C LEU A 33 -6.16 5.53 4.35
N ILE A 34 -7.40 5.13 4.10
CA ILE A 34 -8.59 5.89 4.47
C ILE A 34 -9.50 4.98 5.28
N PRO A 35 -9.52 5.14 6.62
CA PRO A 35 -10.57 4.56 7.44
C PRO A 35 -11.90 5.23 7.08
N TYR A 36 -12.94 4.43 6.83
CA TYR A 36 -14.23 4.87 6.34
C TYR A 36 -15.34 4.28 7.23
N CYS A 37 -15.92 5.11 8.09
CA CYS A 37 -17.06 4.74 8.91
C CYS A 37 -18.32 4.79 8.06
N LEU A 38 -19.01 3.67 7.98
CA LEU A 38 -20.32 3.50 7.35
C LEU A 38 -21.42 3.76 8.38
N GLU A 39 -22.65 3.75 7.88
CA GLU A 39 -23.86 3.74 8.71
C GLU A 39 -23.77 2.65 9.80
N ASN A 40 -24.40 2.90 10.95
CA ASN A 40 -24.42 2.01 12.12
C ASN A 40 -23.04 1.76 12.77
N SER A 41 -22.11 2.70 12.64
CA SER A 41 -20.76 2.59 13.23
C SER A 41 -19.95 1.41 12.70
N HIS A 42 -20.31 0.88 11.52
CA HIS A 42 -19.52 -0.12 10.82
C HIS A 42 -18.29 0.54 10.20
N TRP A 43 -17.11 -0.08 10.31
CA TRP A 43 -15.89 0.47 9.73
C TRP A 43 -15.41 -0.36 8.54
N SER A 44 -15.08 0.34 7.46
CA SER A 44 -14.39 -0.19 6.28
C SER A 44 -13.15 0.65 5.96
N GLY A 45 -12.33 0.20 5.03
CA GLY A 45 -11.08 0.85 4.67
C GLY A 45 -10.93 1.00 3.17
N ILE A 46 -10.30 2.10 2.73
CA ILE A 46 -9.88 2.30 1.36
C ILE A 46 -8.36 2.43 1.34
N LEU A 47 -7.68 1.62 0.53
CA LEU A 47 -6.28 1.79 0.20
C LEU A 47 -6.17 2.33 -1.22
N ILE A 48 -5.37 3.38 -1.40
CA ILE A 48 -5.06 3.94 -2.72
C ILE A 48 -3.54 3.94 -2.91
N GLU A 49 -3.09 3.37 -4.01
CA GLU A 49 -1.68 3.35 -4.38
C GLU A 49 -1.45 4.26 -5.58
N PHE A 50 -0.70 5.34 -5.37
CA PHE A 50 -0.30 6.29 -6.42
C PHE A 50 1.09 5.97 -6.95
N GLN A 51 1.26 6.17 -8.25
CA GLN A 51 2.54 6.14 -8.94
C GLN A 51 3.26 7.51 -8.88
N ALA A 52 4.48 7.57 -9.39
CA ALA A 52 5.28 8.81 -9.40
C ALA A 52 4.67 9.91 -10.28
N ASN A 53 3.95 9.53 -11.34
CA ASN A 53 3.20 10.41 -12.24
C ASN A 53 1.80 10.78 -11.72
N GLU A 54 1.51 10.48 -10.45
CA GLU A 54 0.20 10.73 -9.80
C GLU A 54 -0.97 9.87 -10.32
N GLU A 55 -0.73 8.95 -11.25
CA GLU A 55 -1.76 7.99 -11.63
C GLU A 55 -1.99 6.96 -10.51
N ILE A 56 -3.25 6.55 -10.37
CA ILE A 56 -3.61 5.50 -9.42
C ILE A 56 -3.27 4.14 -10.02
N GLN A 57 -2.38 3.42 -9.36
CA GLN A 57 -2.00 2.06 -9.70
C GLN A 57 -3.03 1.04 -9.23
N ARG A 58 -3.57 1.25 -8.03
CA ARG A 58 -4.51 0.32 -7.39
C ARG A 58 -5.41 1.06 -6.39
N VAL A 59 -6.67 0.65 -6.32
CA VAL A 59 -7.59 1.01 -5.24
C VAL A 59 -8.22 -0.24 -4.70
N GLU A 60 -8.15 -0.41 -3.39
CA GLU A 60 -8.74 -1.54 -2.68
C GLU A 60 -9.73 -1.06 -1.62
N TYR A 61 -10.94 -1.59 -1.68
CA TYR A 61 -11.94 -1.49 -0.62
C TYR A 61 -11.87 -2.73 0.26
N ILE A 62 -11.75 -2.52 1.55
CA ILE A 62 -11.55 -3.56 2.56
C ILE A 62 -12.67 -3.44 3.57
N ASP A 63 -13.47 -4.48 3.70
CA ASP A 63 -14.52 -4.57 4.71
C ASP A 63 -14.13 -5.65 5.73
N SER A 64 -14.13 -5.27 7.02
CA SER A 64 -13.79 -6.17 8.13
C SER A 64 -15.00 -6.93 8.69
N MET A 65 -16.22 -6.64 8.23
CA MET A 65 -17.42 -7.31 8.69
C MET A 65 -17.83 -8.45 7.74
N THR A 66 -18.25 -9.56 8.35
CA THR A 66 -18.90 -10.66 7.62
C THR A 66 -20.29 -10.25 7.14
N GLY A 67 -20.71 -10.75 5.97
CA GLY A 67 -22.03 -10.47 5.39
C GLY A 67 -22.17 -9.11 4.67
N PHE A 68 -21.19 -8.22 4.77
CA PHE A 68 -21.16 -6.94 4.04
C PHE A 68 -20.31 -7.08 2.78
N ASP A 69 -20.94 -7.57 1.72
CA ASP A 69 -20.21 -7.95 0.51
C ASP A 69 -20.16 -6.93 -0.63
N VAL A 70 -20.81 -5.79 -0.44
CA VAL A 70 -21.02 -4.79 -1.48
C VAL A 70 -20.30 -3.50 -1.11
N ILE A 71 -19.50 -2.98 -2.03
CA ILE A 71 -18.93 -1.64 -1.89
C ILE A 71 -20.09 -0.63 -1.96
N PRO A 72 -20.26 0.26 -0.96
CA PRO A 72 -21.35 1.23 -0.93
C PRO A 72 -21.40 2.11 -2.19
N GLU A 73 -22.59 2.28 -2.76
CA GLU A 73 -22.78 3.07 -3.99
C GLU A 73 -22.39 4.55 -3.81
N LYS A 74 -22.67 5.13 -2.64
CA LYS A 74 -22.25 6.50 -2.30
C LYS A 74 -20.73 6.66 -2.38
N LEU A 75 -19.99 5.70 -1.81
CA LEU A 75 -18.53 5.67 -1.85
C LEU A 75 -18.04 5.60 -3.31
N LYS A 76 -18.58 4.68 -4.12
CA LYS A 76 -18.24 4.56 -5.54
C LYS A 76 -18.47 5.86 -6.30
N LYS A 77 -19.63 6.49 -6.08
CA LYS A 77 -20.00 7.75 -6.73
C LYS A 77 -19.02 8.87 -6.38
N GLU A 78 -18.79 9.13 -5.09
CA GLU A 78 -17.89 10.19 -4.65
C GLU A 78 -16.45 9.97 -5.13
N PHE A 79 -16.01 8.71 -5.17
CA PHE A 79 -14.69 8.37 -5.70
C PHE A 79 -14.58 8.62 -7.19
N ALA A 80 -15.57 8.19 -7.98
CA ALA A 80 -15.60 8.37 -9.43
C ALA A 80 -15.66 9.85 -9.85
N GLU A 81 -16.21 10.73 -9.01
CA GLU A 81 -16.19 12.18 -9.25
C GLU A 81 -14.79 12.79 -9.15
N VAL A 82 -13.84 12.13 -8.47
CA VAL A 82 -12.44 12.56 -8.38
C VAL A 82 -11.57 11.78 -9.36
N PHE A 83 -11.82 10.48 -9.51
CA PHE A 83 -11.05 9.56 -10.36
C PHE A 83 -11.98 8.78 -11.30
N PRO A 84 -12.49 9.38 -12.38
CA PRO A 84 -13.55 8.81 -13.21
C PRO A 84 -13.16 7.53 -13.96
N ASN A 85 -11.87 7.30 -14.18
CA ASN A 85 -11.35 6.15 -14.92
C ASN A 85 -10.79 5.05 -14.00
N VAL A 86 -11.01 5.16 -12.69
CA VAL A 86 -10.43 4.24 -11.70
C VAL A 86 -11.53 3.42 -11.06
N VAL A 87 -11.38 2.10 -11.12
CA VAL A 87 -12.32 1.15 -10.52
C VAL A 87 -11.81 0.74 -9.14
N ILE A 88 -12.69 0.79 -8.15
CA ILE A 88 -12.43 0.30 -6.81
C ILE A 88 -12.61 -1.21 -6.80
N CYS A 89 -11.53 -1.94 -6.49
CA CYS A 89 -11.58 -3.38 -6.34
C CYS A 89 -11.81 -3.76 -4.87
N ARG A 90 -12.61 -4.78 -4.61
CA ARG A 90 -12.71 -5.30 -3.24
C ARG A 90 -11.51 -6.17 -2.92
N LYS A 91 -11.04 -6.11 -1.67
CA LYS A 91 -9.99 -6.95 -1.13
C LYS A 91 -10.47 -7.59 0.16
N ASP A 92 -10.59 -8.91 0.15
CA ASP A 92 -10.91 -9.68 1.34
C ASP A 92 -9.65 -9.89 2.18
N LEU A 93 -9.77 -9.55 3.47
CA LEU A 93 -8.78 -9.78 4.52
C LEU A 93 -9.51 -10.40 5.72
N GLN A 94 -8.96 -10.26 6.92
CA GLN A 94 -9.58 -10.80 8.13
C GLN A 94 -10.96 -10.16 8.34
N LYS A 95 -11.97 -10.98 8.59
CA LYS A 95 -13.33 -10.55 8.90
C LYS A 95 -13.77 -11.06 10.27
N ASP A 96 -14.72 -10.35 10.86
CA ASP A 96 -15.37 -10.67 12.13
C ASP A 96 -16.88 -10.35 12.01
N ASP A 97 -17.71 -10.90 12.87
CA ASP A 97 -19.14 -10.56 12.97
C ASP A 97 -19.43 -9.55 14.09
N ASN A 98 -18.43 -9.24 14.92
CA ASN A 98 -18.55 -8.29 16.00
C ASN A 98 -18.36 -6.84 15.54
N LEU A 99 -19.46 -6.09 15.45
CA LEU A 99 -19.45 -4.66 15.08
C LEU A 99 -18.52 -3.81 15.98
N ALA A 100 -18.40 -4.14 17.26
CA ALA A 100 -17.54 -3.39 18.19
C ALA A 100 -16.03 -3.56 17.89
N SER A 101 -15.64 -4.63 17.19
CA SER A 101 -14.25 -4.86 16.78
C SER A 101 -13.96 -4.29 15.38
N SER A 102 -15.00 -3.93 14.61
CA SER A 102 -14.90 -3.52 13.19
C SER A 102 -13.87 -2.41 12.96
N ALA A 103 -13.87 -1.35 13.79
CA ALA A 103 -12.91 -0.26 13.70
C ALA A 103 -11.47 -0.77 13.78
N LYS A 104 -11.12 -1.44 14.89
CA LYS A 104 -9.77 -1.97 15.13
C LYS A 104 -9.35 -2.94 14.04
N LEU A 105 -10.26 -3.82 13.61
CA LEU A 105 -9.98 -4.82 12.59
C LEU A 105 -9.76 -4.18 11.22
N THR A 106 -10.57 -3.21 10.84
CA THR A 106 -10.40 -2.40 9.62
C THR A 106 -9.05 -1.71 9.58
N PHE A 107 -8.62 -1.10 10.69
CA PHE A 107 -7.30 -0.49 10.79
C PHE A 107 -6.18 -1.52 10.59
N ASN A 108 -6.24 -2.66 11.27
CA ASN A 108 -5.27 -3.74 11.10
C ASN A 108 -5.21 -4.26 9.66
N ASN A 109 -6.37 -4.40 9.01
CA ASN A 109 -6.47 -4.84 7.64
C ASN A 109 -5.88 -3.81 6.66
N LEU A 110 -6.11 -2.51 6.86
CA LEU A 110 -5.49 -1.45 6.07
C LEU A 110 -3.97 -1.50 6.16
N VAL A 111 -3.42 -1.67 7.37
CA VAL A 111 -1.97 -1.82 7.58
C VAL A 111 -1.45 -3.08 6.88
N THR A 112 -2.19 -4.19 6.98
CA THR A 112 -1.82 -5.46 6.33
C THR A 112 -1.81 -5.34 4.81
N ALA A 113 -2.84 -4.70 4.22
CA ALA A 113 -2.90 -4.41 2.79
C ALA A 113 -1.73 -3.54 2.33
N ALA A 114 -1.41 -2.51 3.11
CA ALA A 114 -0.27 -1.64 2.89
C ALA A 114 1.08 -2.40 2.92
N LYS A 115 1.28 -3.26 3.93
CA LYS A 115 2.48 -4.12 4.03
C LYS A 115 2.60 -5.01 2.80
N ASN A 116 1.51 -5.67 2.40
CA ASN A 116 1.47 -6.50 1.21
C ASN A 116 1.82 -5.70 -0.06
N ALA A 117 1.26 -4.50 -0.21
CA ALA A 117 1.56 -3.60 -1.33
C ALA A 117 3.07 -3.28 -1.45
N LEU A 118 3.72 -3.05 -0.31
CA LEU A 118 5.15 -2.76 -0.25
C LEU A 118 6.00 -4.00 -0.56
N LEU A 119 5.60 -5.17 -0.06
CA LEU A 119 6.31 -6.44 -0.32
C LEU A 119 6.23 -6.85 -1.79
N TYR A 120 5.05 -6.81 -2.41
CA TYR A 120 4.90 -7.20 -3.82
C TYR A 120 5.67 -6.29 -4.80
N ARG A 121 5.86 -5.01 -4.48
CA ARG A 121 6.69 -4.09 -5.27
C ARG A 121 8.15 -4.53 -5.35
N ASN A 122 8.65 -5.16 -4.29
CA ASN A 122 10.07 -5.50 -4.16
C ASN A 122 10.39 -6.88 -4.78
N ASN A 123 9.39 -7.76 -4.93
CA ASN A 123 9.56 -9.07 -5.57
C ASN A 123 9.48 -9.04 -7.10
N THR A 124 9.11 -7.90 -7.72
CA THR A 124 9.08 -7.71 -9.18
C THR A 124 10.41 -7.30 -9.81
N LEU A 125 11.55 -7.52 -9.13
CA LEU A 125 12.89 -7.31 -9.67
C LEU A 125 13.51 -8.56 -10.32
N VAL A 126 12.75 -9.45 -10.97
CA VAL A 126 13.32 -10.27 -12.07
C VAL A 126 12.24 -10.72 -13.07
N PRO A 127 12.09 -10.08 -14.24
CA PRO A 127 11.79 -10.82 -15.46
C PRO A 127 13.15 -11.26 -16.01
N ASN A 128 13.47 -12.53 -15.82
CA ASN A 128 14.59 -13.19 -16.48
C ASN A 128 14.34 -13.11 -17.99
N GLN A 129 14.82 -12.05 -18.64
CA GLN A 129 15.06 -12.07 -20.07
C GLN A 129 16.29 -12.95 -20.30
N PHE A 130 16.05 -14.26 -20.33
CA PHE A 130 16.94 -15.20 -21.02
C PHE A 130 16.90 -14.86 -22.51
N GLN A 131 17.73 -13.91 -22.92
CA GLN A 131 18.24 -13.82 -24.28
C GLN A 131 19.75 -13.63 -24.22
N LYS A 132 20.47 -14.74 -24.05
CA LYS A 132 21.78 -14.87 -24.66
C LYS A 132 21.68 -15.92 -25.75
N LYS A 133 21.20 -15.46 -26.91
CA LYS A 133 21.41 -16.12 -28.19
C LYS A 133 22.80 -15.66 -28.66
N ILE A 134 23.83 -16.45 -28.40
CA ILE A 134 25.09 -16.34 -29.16
C ILE A 134 25.49 -17.77 -29.53
N ASN A 135 25.31 -18.06 -30.83
CA ASN A 135 25.86 -19.21 -31.52
C ASN A 135 27.39 -19.16 -31.48
N ASP A 136 27.98 -20.35 -31.33
CA ASP A 136 29.24 -20.88 -31.81
C ASP A 136 30.22 -19.96 -32.57
N ASN A 137 31.46 -19.91 -32.07
CA ASN A 137 32.71 -20.37 -32.72
C ASN A 137 33.95 -19.48 -32.48
N ASP A 138 35.02 -20.23 -32.24
CA ASP A 138 36.45 -19.96 -32.41
C ASP A 138 37.29 -19.33 -31.28
N ASN A 139 38.27 -20.18 -30.89
CA ASN A 139 39.41 -19.96 -30.02
C ASN A 139 40.14 -18.64 -30.25
N THR A 140 40.54 -17.96 -29.16
CA THR A 140 41.96 -17.77 -28.80
C THR A 140 42.13 -17.00 -27.49
N SER A 141 42.93 -17.56 -26.57
CA SER A 141 43.87 -16.92 -25.64
C SER A 141 43.51 -15.56 -24.98
N THR A 142 43.28 -15.53 -23.67
CA THR A 142 44.22 -14.95 -22.65
C THR A 142 43.58 -14.96 -21.25
N GLY A 143 44.26 -15.62 -20.30
CA GLY A 143 43.82 -15.85 -18.91
C GLY A 143 43.84 -14.63 -17.98
N SER A 144 43.49 -13.43 -18.47
CA SER A 144 43.37 -12.21 -17.66
C SER A 144 41.92 -11.70 -17.54
N SER A 145 40.99 -12.14 -18.39
CA SER A 145 39.62 -11.63 -18.44
C SER A 145 38.67 -12.22 -17.37
N GLU A 146 38.85 -13.47 -16.97
CA GLU A 146 37.93 -14.15 -16.05
C GLU A 146 38.03 -13.63 -14.60
N ARG A 147 39.22 -13.23 -14.14
CA ARG A 147 39.40 -12.66 -12.78
C ARG A 147 38.83 -11.25 -12.66
N GLU A 148 38.84 -10.46 -13.75
CA GLU A 148 38.21 -9.14 -13.77
C GLU A 148 36.69 -9.25 -13.87
N GLN A 149 36.16 -10.21 -14.64
CA GLN A 149 34.73 -10.49 -14.69
C GLN A 149 34.19 -10.99 -13.34
N LEU A 150 34.90 -11.93 -12.68
CA LEU A 150 34.54 -12.41 -11.34
C LEU A 150 34.56 -11.29 -10.28
N ARG A 151 35.59 -10.44 -10.27
CA ARG A 151 35.65 -9.28 -9.35
C ARG A 151 34.57 -8.24 -9.62
N SER A 152 34.19 -8.05 -10.89
CA SER A 152 33.12 -7.14 -11.27
C SER A 152 31.75 -7.70 -10.85
N MET A 153 31.54 -9.01 -10.98
CA MET A 153 30.35 -9.71 -10.51
C MET A 153 30.24 -9.68 -8.97
N GLU A 154 31.31 -9.98 -8.23
CA GLU A 154 31.31 -9.91 -6.76
C GLU A 154 31.08 -8.49 -6.23
N LYS A 155 31.62 -7.45 -6.90
CA LYS A 155 31.31 -6.06 -6.54
C LYS A 155 29.85 -5.71 -6.81
N THR A 156 29.28 -6.26 -7.88
CA THR A 156 27.88 -6.02 -8.23
C THR A 156 26.95 -6.72 -7.25
N GLU A 157 27.25 -7.97 -6.85
CA GLU A 157 26.50 -8.73 -5.85
C GLU A 157 26.59 -8.11 -4.46
N ASN A 158 27.79 -7.68 -4.03
CA ASN A 158 27.96 -7.02 -2.74
C ASN A 158 27.24 -5.66 -2.68
N ASN A 159 27.26 -4.89 -3.77
CA ASN A 159 26.46 -3.68 -3.87
C ASN A 159 24.96 -4.00 -3.84
N LEU A 160 24.50 -5.03 -4.56
CA LEU A 160 23.10 -5.45 -4.58
C LEU A 160 22.60 -5.86 -3.20
N MET A 161 23.37 -6.70 -2.50
CA MET A 161 23.09 -7.17 -1.13
C MET A 161 23.04 -6.00 -0.14
N THR A 162 23.99 -5.07 -0.25
CA THR A 162 24.04 -3.90 0.64
C THR A 162 22.85 -2.97 0.37
N THR A 163 22.48 -2.73 -0.89
CA THR A 163 21.29 -1.94 -1.21
C THR A 163 19.99 -2.60 -0.78
N HIS A 164 19.87 -3.93 -0.91
CA HIS A 164 18.70 -4.67 -0.45
C HIS A 164 18.53 -4.58 1.07
N SER A 165 19.61 -4.80 1.83
CA SER A 165 19.61 -4.68 3.29
C SER A 165 19.22 -3.27 3.76
N ILE A 166 19.79 -2.22 3.15
CA ILE A 166 19.47 -0.83 3.50
C ILE A 166 18.01 -0.48 3.16
N LEU A 167 17.46 -1.01 2.05
CA LEU A 167 16.06 -0.81 1.68
C LEU A 167 15.12 -1.53 2.66
N GLU A 168 15.44 -2.75 3.08
CA GLU A 168 14.66 -3.50 4.05
C GLU A 168 14.61 -2.80 5.42
N ASP A 169 15.75 -2.32 5.93
CA ASP A 169 15.82 -1.62 7.20
C ASP A 169 15.02 -0.31 7.20
N ASN A 170 15.13 0.48 6.12
CA ASN A 170 14.35 1.73 5.98
C ASN A 170 12.84 1.47 5.86
N ASN A 171 12.45 0.32 5.29
CA ASN A 171 11.05 -0.07 5.20
C ASN A 171 10.51 -0.54 6.55
N GLN A 172 11.30 -1.31 7.30
CA GLN A 172 10.95 -1.76 8.65
C GLN A 172 10.74 -0.57 9.60
N LEU A 173 11.62 0.43 9.52
CA LEU A 173 11.51 1.68 10.28
C LEU A 173 10.21 2.46 9.94
N LYS A 174 9.87 2.56 8.65
CA LYS A 174 8.61 3.21 8.21
C LYS A 174 7.37 2.46 8.69
N VAL A 175 7.41 1.12 8.70
CA VAL A 175 6.32 0.30 9.21
C VAL A 175 6.13 0.53 10.71
N GLN A 176 7.22 0.54 11.49
CA GLN A 176 7.15 0.77 12.93
C GLN A 176 6.63 2.17 13.28
N GLN A 177 7.05 3.20 12.54
CA GLN A 177 6.52 4.57 12.72
C GLN A 177 5.00 4.63 12.47
N LEU A 178 4.50 3.91 11.48
CA LEU A 178 3.07 3.91 11.16
C LEU A 178 2.25 3.11 12.18
N GLU A 179 2.78 2.02 12.71
CA GLU A 179 2.17 1.31 13.84
C GLU A 179 2.03 2.23 15.06
N GLN A 180 3.01 3.11 15.31
CA GLN A 180 2.98 4.10 16.38
C GLN A 180 1.94 5.21 16.11
N GLU A 181 1.94 5.82 14.93
CA GLU A 181 0.97 6.87 14.56
C GLU A 181 -0.48 6.36 14.62
N LEU A 182 -0.70 5.11 14.20
CA LEU A 182 -2.01 4.49 14.23
C LEU A 182 -2.47 4.15 15.65
N THR A 183 -1.56 3.64 16.49
CA THR A 183 -1.84 3.37 17.91
C THR A 183 -2.19 4.66 18.63
N ALA A 184 -1.46 5.75 18.39
CA ALA A 184 -1.76 7.07 18.94
C ALA A 184 -3.12 7.61 18.43
N GLY A 185 -3.50 7.32 17.19
CA GLY A 185 -4.83 7.62 16.66
C GLY A 185 -5.95 6.87 17.38
N LEU A 186 -5.75 5.58 17.68
CA LEU A 186 -6.71 4.76 18.43
C LEU A 186 -6.90 5.23 19.88
N GLU A 187 -5.83 5.70 20.55
CA GLU A 187 -5.94 6.26 21.91
C GLU A 187 -6.75 7.55 21.93
N LYS A 188 -6.57 8.42 20.92
CA LYS A 188 -7.38 9.65 20.79
C LYS A 188 -8.86 9.36 20.57
N LEU A 189 -9.19 8.27 19.88
CA LEU A 189 -10.58 7.84 19.69
C LEU A 189 -11.19 7.23 20.97
N LYS A 190 -10.40 6.53 21.81
CA LYS A 190 -10.89 6.03 23.11
C LYS A 190 -11.30 7.15 24.07
N ILE A 191 -10.57 8.27 24.07
CA ILE A 191 -10.90 9.44 24.91
C ILE A 191 -12.25 10.04 24.51
N LEU A 192 -12.64 9.95 23.23
CA LEU A 192 -13.94 10.44 22.73
C LEU A 192 -15.12 9.50 23.06
N THR A 193 -14.87 8.33 23.66
CA THR A 193 -15.91 7.34 24.01
C THR A 193 -16.11 7.15 25.52
N THR A 194 -15.49 7.98 26.36
CA THR A 194 -15.56 7.87 27.84
C THR A 194 -16.22 9.05 28.55
N ASP A 195 -16.90 9.94 27.84
CA ASP A 195 -17.76 10.97 28.45
C ASP A 195 -19.25 10.64 28.21
N GLU A 196 -19.76 9.62 28.91
CA GLU A 196 -21.18 9.49 29.30
C GLU A 196 -21.30 8.93 30.72
#